data_AF-A0A961TPQ1-F1
#
_entry.id   AF-A0A961TPQ1-F1
#
_cell.length_a   1.000
_cell.length_b   1.000
_cell.length_c   1.000
_cell.angle_alpha   90.00
_cell.angle_beta   90.00
_cell.angle_gamma   90.00
#
_symmetry.space_group_name_H-M   'P 1'
#
loop_
_entity.id
_entity.type
_entity.pdbx_description
1 polymer ?
#
loop_
_entity_poly.entity_id
_entity_poly.type
_entity_poly.pdbx_seq_one_letter_code
_entity_poly.pdbx_strand_id
1 'polypeptide(L)'
;MEGSQVVVPCAELDKTLPFFLKELGFRLDQIFPADNPAVAVVSGYGTTLRLTRGAEGEPGTLRLLYRDPSAHTGNANTLVAPNGMKIEFVEANPPLVMPATKHQFLVRKLADSDPWVIGRAGMQYRDLVPDRLGGSMIASHIRVPVKGPVPDNVHFHVVGFQMIYCYRGWVRLVYEDQGEPFILAAGDCVLQPPQIRHRVLESSGSLEVIEIGCPAEHITTLDHDMDLPTGRIDPDKDFHDQKFCRHQVADAVWEPWRIAGFETRDTGIGKATGGVASVKVVRPAGAIATPWTSLDGDIYFCFVLEGSLTLTGHGEEPRDLKIGDAFVIPPDFKTQMTNCSQDMELLEVSLPAEFVTTVHD
;
A
#
# COMPACT_ATOMS: atom_id res chain seq x y z
N MET A 1 -8.15 22.87 -26.12
CA MET A 1 -7.59 21.77 -26.94
C MET A 1 -8.67 20.71 -27.02
N GLU A 2 -8.88 20.09 -28.18
CA GLU A 2 -10.01 19.16 -28.41
C GLU A 2 -9.58 17.68 -28.47
N GLY A 3 -8.27 17.41 -28.56
CA GLY A 3 -7.71 16.06 -28.56
C GLY A 3 -6.20 16.06 -28.74
N SER A 4 -5.60 14.87 -28.74
CA SER A 4 -4.18 14.63 -28.98
C SER A 4 -3.99 13.42 -29.90
N GLN A 5 -2.86 13.38 -30.61
CA GLN A 5 -2.47 12.25 -31.45
C GLN A 5 -1.02 11.89 -31.16
N VAL A 6 -0.72 10.59 -31.10
CA VAL A 6 0.66 10.10 -31.10
C VAL A 6 1.09 9.89 -32.54
N VAL A 7 2.13 10.60 -32.99
CA VAL A 7 2.70 10.37 -34.33
C VAL A 7 3.51 9.09 -34.30
N VAL A 8 3.15 8.14 -35.17
CA VAL A 8 3.81 6.83 -35.26
C VAL A 8 4.42 6.68 -36.65
N PRO A 9 5.74 6.51 -36.76
CA PRO A 9 6.41 6.20 -38.02
C PRO A 9 5.84 4.95 -38.69
N CYS A 10 5.53 5.06 -39.98
CA CYS A 10 4.86 4.00 -40.73
C CYS A 10 5.27 4.01 -42.21
N ALA A 11 6.37 3.34 -42.54
CA ALA A 11 6.81 3.20 -43.93
C ALA A 11 5.79 2.42 -44.77
N GLU A 12 5.29 1.29 -44.25
CA GLU A 12 4.37 0.38 -44.93
C GLU A 12 2.91 0.58 -44.47
N LEU A 13 2.32 1.74 -44.81
CA LEU A 13 0.95 2.08 -44.40
C LEU A 13 -0.10 1.06 -44.87
N ASP A 14 0.04 0.52 -46.08
CA ASP A 14 -0.92 -0.41 -46.67
C ASP A 14 -0.98 -1.76 -45.94
N LYS A 15 0.10 -2.14 -45.25
CA LYS A 15 0.14 -3.34 -44.39
C LYS A 15 -0.22 -3.02 -42.94
N THR A 16 0.27 -1.89 -42.45
CA THR A 16 0.09 -1.49 -41.05
C THR A 16 -1.36 -1.12 -40.75
N LEU A 17 -2.05 -0.42 -41.66
CA LEU A 17 -3.42 0.02 -41.42
C LEU A 17 -4.39 -1.18 -41.26
N PRO A 18 -4.41 -2.21 -42.13
CA PRO A 18 -5.23 -3.40 -41.91
C PRO A 18 -4.95 -4.11 -40.59
N PHE A 19 -3.70 -4.16 -40.13
CA PHE A 19 -3.34 -4.74 -38.84
C PHE A 19 -4.07 -4.03 -37.69
N PHE A 20 -4.00 -2.69 -37.63
CA PHE A 20 -4.72 -1.93 -36.60
C PHE A 20 -6.24 -2.07 -36.70
N LEU A 21 -6.80 -2.05 -37.90
CA LEU A 21 -8.26 -2.09 -38.07
C LEU A 21 -8.87 -3.47 -37.85
N LYS A 22 -8.26 -4.52 -38.41
CA LYS A 22 -8.84 -5.87 -38.46
C LYS A 22 -8.35 -6.77 -37.34
N GLU A 23 -7.07 -6.69 -36.99
CA GLU A 23 -6.49 -7.55 -35.96
C GLU A 23 -6.63 -6.93 -34.58
N LEU A 24 -6.41 -5.62 -34.47
CA LEU A 24 -6.52 -4.89 -33.19
C LEU A 24 -7.86 -4.17 -33.00
N GLY A 25 -8.76 -4.14 -33.98
CA GLY A 25 -10.10 -3.54 -33.81
C GLY A 25 -10.14 -2.01 -33.65
N PHE A 26 -9.08 -1.29 -34.04
CA PHE A 26 -9.11 0.17 -34.10
C PHE A 26 -10.08 0.66 -35.18
N ARG A 27 -10.59 1.88 -35.01
CA ARG A 27 -11.40 2.57 -36.02
C ARG A 27 -10.52 3.52 -36.82
N LEU A 28 -10.74 3.60 -38.13
CA LEU A 28 -10.18 4.65 -38.98
C LEU A 28 -10.98 5.93 -38.81
N ASP A 29 -10.33 7.02 -38.41
CA ASP A 29 -10.96 8.34 -38.27
C ASP A 29 -10.63 9.27 -39.44
N GLN A 30 -9.37 9.26 -39.92
CA GLN A 30 -8.93 10.11 -41.03
C GLN A 30 -7.89 9.38 -41.91
N ILE A 31 -7.90 9.67 -43.21
CA ILE A 31 -6.87 9.21 -44.15
C ILE A 31 -6.55 10.34 -45.13
N PHE A 32 -5.26 10.57 -45.41
CA PHE A 32 -4.84 11.65 -46.30
C PHE A 32 -3.47 11.39 -46.97
N PRO A 33 -3.28 11.81 -48.22
CA PRO A 33 -4.34 12.16 -49.18
C PRO A 33 -5.12 10.92 -49.62
N ALA A 34 -6.30 11.08 -50.20
CA ALA A 34 -7.19 9.95 -50.51
C ALA A 34 -6.72 9.10 -51.71
N ASP A 35 -5.95 9.70 -52.62
CA ASP A 35 -5.44 9.10 -53.86
C ASP A 35 -4.09 8.40 -53.68
N ASN A 36 -3.27 8.85 -52.72
CA ASN A 36 -2.02 8.19 -52.33
C ASN A 36 -1.77 8.36 -50.82
N PRO A 37 -2.46 7.60 -49.95
CA PRO A 37 -2.38 7.76 -48.51
C PRO A 37 -0.96 7.75 -47.97
N ALA A 38 -0.60 8.83 -47.28
CA ALA A 38 0.65 8.98 -46.54
C ALA A 38 0.41 9.04 -45.02
N VAL A 39 -0.82 9.33 -44.61
CA VAL A 39 -1.25 9.42 -43.22
C VAL A 39 -2.56 8.68 -43.02
N ALA A 40 -2.64 7.91 -41.93
CA ALA A 40 -3.90 7.42 -41.38
C ALA A 40 -3.99 7.75 -39.88
N VAL A 41 -5.12 8.28 -39.44
CA VAL A 41 -5.45 8.49 -38.02
C VAL A 41 -6.42 7.41 -37.61
N VAL A 42 -6.05 6.64 -36.60
CA VAL A 42 -6.87 5.58 -36.03
C VAL A 42 -7.07 5.79 -34.53
N SER A 43 -8.24 5.44 -34.01
CA SER A 43 -8.54 5.49 -32.58
C SER A 43 -9.15 4.20 -32.05
N GLY A 44 -8.84 3.90 -30.81
CA GLY A 44 -9.28 2.71 -30.10
C GLY A 44 -8.72 2.69 -28.68
N TYR A 45 -9.44 2.08 -27.75
CA TYR A 45 -8.97 1.86 -26.37
C TYR A 45 -8.47 3.14 -25.65
N GLY A 46 -9.12 4.28 -25.93
CA GLY A 46 -8.73 5.57 -25.34
C GLY A 46 -7.48 6.23 -25.94
N THR A 47 -6.90 5.67 -27.00
CA THR A 47 -5.71 6.20 -27.68
C THR A 47 -6.01 6.59 -29.12
N THR A 48 -5.39 7.67 -29.61
CA THR A 48 -5.42 8.09 -31.02
C THR A 48 -4.00 8.07 -31.60
N LEU A 49 -3.80 7.28 -32.65
CA LEU A 49 -2.52 7.10 -33.34
C LEU A 49 -2.57 7.74 -34.73
N ARG A 50 -1.53 8.48 -35.08
CA ARG A 50 -1.31 9.06 -36.42
C ARG A 50 -0.19 8.33 -37.13
N LEU A 51 -0.54 7.28 -37.86
CA LEU A 51 0.38 6.51 -38.69
C LEU A 51 0.85 7.38 -39.85
N THR A 52 2.14 7.72 -39.92
CA THR A 52 2.69 8.69 -40.88
C THR A 52 3.89 8.12 -41.64
N ARG A 53 3.80 8.10 -42.97
CA ARG A 53 4.92 7.72 -43.85
C ARG A 53 5.99 8.81 -43.81
N GLY A 54 7.24 8.41 -43.55
CA GLY A 54 8.38 9.34 -43.49
C GLY A 54 8.46 10.18 -42.20
N ALA A 55 7.64 9.90 -41.18
CA ALA A 55 7.88 10.46 -39.85
C ALA A 55 9.16 9.87 -39.25
N GLU A 56 9.91 10.71 -38.53
CA GLU A 56 11.14 10.33 -37.84
C GLU A 56 10.84 9.65 -36.49
N GLY A 57 11.76 8.81 -36.02
CA GLY A 57 11.70 8.14 -34.71
C GLY A 57 11.36 6.66 -34.79
N GLU A 58 11.17 6.04 -33.62
CA GLU A 58 10.78 4.64 -33.48
C GLU A 58 9.28 4.54 -33.15
N PRO A 59 8.55 3.54 -33.70
CA PRO A 59 7.13 3.35 -33.43
C PRO A 59 6.78 3.12 -31.95
N GLY A 60 7.73 2.62 -31.14
CA GLY A 60 7.54 2.37 -29.71
C GLY A 60 6.69 1.14 -29.39
N THR A 61 6.13 1.13 -28.18
CA THR A 61 5.29 0.05 -27.64
C THR A 61 3.89 0.55 -27.32
N LEU A 62 2.86 -0.13 -27.82
CA LEU A 62 1.46 0.07 -27.44
C LEU A 62 1.02 -1.07 -26.50
N ARG A 63 0.63 -0.72 -25.27
CA ARG A 63 0.05 -1.68 -24.32
C ARG A 63 -1.47 -1.64 -24.43
N LEU A 64 -2.07 -2.75 -24.84
CA LEU A 64 -3.52 -2.92 -24.90
C LEU A 64 -3.99 -3.68 -23.67
N LEU A 65 -4.90 -3.06 -22.92
CA LEU A 65 -5.39 -3.58 -21.65
C LEU A 65 -6.63 -4.45 -21.87
N TYR A 66 -6.61 -5.71 -21.41
CA TYR A 66 -7.77 -6.61 -21.46
C TYR A 66 -8.30 -6.89 -20.05
N ARG A 67 -9.63 -7.01 -19.91
CA ARG A 67 -10.27 -7.34 -18.62
C ARG A 67 -10.53 -8.84 -18.45
N ASP A 68 -10.72 -9.56 -19.54
CA ASP A 68 -11.04 -10.98 -19.53
C ASP A 68 -9.91 -11.75 -20.20
N PRO A 69 -9.09 -12.50 -19.44
CA PRO A 69 -8.03 -13.34 -19.99
C PRO A 69 -8.56 -14.38 -20.98
N SER A 70 -9.81 -14.83 -20.84
CA SER A 70 -10.42 -15.80 -21.76
C SER A 70 -10.80 -15.22 -23.12
N ALA A 71 -10.94 -13.89 -23.20
CA ALA A 71 -11.14 -13.18 -24.47
C ALA A 71 -9.83 -13.02 -25.26
N HIS A 72 -8.67 -13.24 -24.63
CA HIS A 72 -7.37 -13.27 -25.29
C HIS A 72 -7.01 -14.71 -25.69
N THR A 73 -7.56 -15.18 -26.81
CA THR A 73 -7.34 -16.55 -27.30
C THR A 73 -6.03 -16.74 -28.07
N GLY A 74 -5.14 -15.75 -28.07
CA GLY A 74 -3.85 -15.79 -28.75
C GLY A 74 -2.74 -16.27 -27.84
N ASN A 75 -1.96 -17.27 -28.27
CA ASN A 75 -0.81 -17.79 -27.51
C ASN A 75 0.34 -16.77 -27.29
N ALA A 76 0.29 -15.60 -27.91
CA ALA A 76 1.33 -14.58 -27.80
C ALA A 76 0.82 -13.35 -27.01
N ASN A 77 1.50 -13.04 -25.90
CA ASN A 77 1.29 -11.80 -25.12
C ASN A 77 1.91 -10.56 -25.79
N THR A 78 2.54 -10.75 -26.95
CA THR A 78 3.17 -9.68 -27.71
C THR A 78 3.01 -9.95 -29.20
N LEU A 79 2.68 -8.90 -29.96
CA LEU A 79 2.74 -8.88 -31.42
C LEU A 79 3.69 -7.77 -31.88
N VAL A 80 4.13 -7.83 -33.13
CA VAL A 80 4.87 -6.75 -33.79
C VAL A 80 4.06 -6.33 -35.01
N ALA A 81 3.63 -5.07 -35.03
CA ALA A 81 2.93 -4.50 -36.16
C ALA A 81 3.86 -4.39 -37.38
N PRO A 82 3.35 -4.33 -38.62
CA PRO A 82 4.19 -4.23 -39.82
C PRO A 82 5.11 -2.99 -39.86
N ASN A 83 4.75 -1.91 -39.16
CA ASN A 83 5.62 -0.74 -39.01
C ASN A 83 6.70 -0.90 -37.93
N GLY A 84 6.79 -2.05 -37.24
CA GLY A 84 7.74 -2.31 -36.17
C GLY A 84 7.23 -2.00 -34.75
N MET A 85 6.01 -1.48 -34.61
CA MET A 85 5.45 -1.18 -33.27
C MET A 85 5.23 -2.46 -32.47
N LYS A 86 5.74 -2.51 -31.25
CA LYS A 86 5.48 -3.62 -30.33
C LYS A 86 4.09 -3.45 -29.74
N ILE A 87 3.25 -4.47 -29.83
CA ILE A 87 1.93 -4.52 -29.20
C ILE A 87 2.02 -5.48 -28.04
N GLU A 88 1.81 -5.01 -26.82
CA GLU A 88 1.78 -5.84 -25.62
C GLU A 88 0.34 -5.95 -25.11
N PHE A 89 -0.16 -7.17 -24.96
CA PHE A 89 -1.45 -7.42 -24.33
C PHE A 89 -1.22 -7.62 -22.84
N VAL A 90 -1.84 -6.77 -22.03
CA VAL A 90 -1.64 -6.76 -20.58
C VAL A 90 -2.99 -6.78 -19.89
N GLU A 91 -3.09 -7.52 -18.80
CA GLU A 91 -4.28 -7.50 -17.97
C GLU A 91 -4.51 -6.09 -17.38
N ALA A 92 -5.73 -5.59 -17.50
CA ALA A 92 -6.12 -4.27 -17.00
C ALA A 92 -6.07 -4.19 -15.47
N ASN A 93 -6.36 -5.33 -14.81
CA ASN A 93 -6.36 -5.48 -13.36
C ASN A 93 -5.56 -6.76 -13.02
N PRO A 94 -4.22 -6.71 -13.04
CA PRO A 94 -3.42 -7.88 -12.74
C PRO A 94 -3.72 -8.40 -11.32
N PRO A 95 -3.66 -9.73 -11.09
CA PRO A 95 -3.86 -10.29 -9.77
C PRO A 95 -2.81 -9.74 -8.79
N LEU A 96 -3.23 -9.59 -7.54
CA LEU A 96 -2.32 -9.22 -6.46
C LEU A 96 -1.25 -10.30 -6.31
N VAL A 97 0.02 -9.91 -6.38
CA VAL A 97 1.16 -10.79 -6.13
C VAL A 97 1.68 -10.51 -4.73
N MET A 98 1.68 -11.54 -3.87
CA MET A 98 2.30 -11.50 -2.55
C MET A 98 3.71 -12.11 -2.62
N PRO A 99 4.79 -11.31 -2.50
CA PRO A 99 6.14 -11.85 -2.40
C PRO A 99 6.30 -12.73 -1.17
N ALA A 100 7.11 -13.79 -1.27
CA ALA A 100 7.48 -14.58 -0.10
C ALA A 100 8.27 -13.73 0.90
N THR A 101 7.86 -13.74 2.16
CA THR A 101 8.53 -13.01 3.25
C THR A 101 9.96 -13.51 3.42
N LYS A 102 10.93 -12.59 3.36
CA LYS A 102 12.32 -12.85 3.76
C LYS A 102 12.47 -12.54 5.24
N HIS A 103 12.39 -13.59 6.06
CA HIS A 103 12.50 -13.49 7.51
C HIS A 103 13.87 -12.98 7.95
N GLN A 104 13.88 -11.93 8.75
CA GLN A 104 15.09 -11.36 9.35
C GLN A 104 14.78 -10.69 10.69
N PHE A 105 15.76 -10.70 11.59
CA PHE A 105 15.73 -9.90 12.80
C PHE A 105 16.31 -8.52 12.50
N LEU A 106 15.44 -7.51 12.50
CA LEU A 106 15.80 -6.14 12.12
C LEU A 106 15.50 -5.19 13.27
N VAL A 107 16.42 -4.25 13.52
CA VAL A 107 16.20 -3.14 14.45
C VAL A 107 16.58 -1.83 13.76
N ARG A 108 15.70 -0.83 13.86
CA ARG A 108 15.82 0.47 13.20
C ARG A 108 15.78 1.58 14.24
N LYS A 109 16.94 2.22 14.44
CA LYS A 109 17.11 3.37 15.33
C LYS A 109 16.95 4.67 14.53
N LEU A 110 15.77 5.26 14.55
CA LEU A 110 15.38 6.31 13.59
C LEU A 110 15.55 7.72 14.15
N ALA A 111 15.39 7.88 15.46
CA ALA A 111 15.52 9.18 16.11
C ALA A 111 16.93 9.79 15.93
N ASP A 112 17.96 8.96 15.83
CA ASP A 112 19.36 9.40 15.84
C ASP A 112 20.05 9.32 14.47
N SER A 113 19.47 8.67 13.46
CA SER A 113 20.28 8.18 12.32
C SER A 113 19.67 8.34 10.93
N ASP A 114 18.34 8.47 10.79
CA ASP A 114 17.71 8.49 9.46
C ASP A 114 17.05 9.84 9.13
N PRO A 115 17.53 10.52 8.06
CA PRO A 115 16.91 11.74 7.58
C PRO A 115 15.54 11.44 6.96
N TRP A 116 14.63 12.39 7.12
CA TRP A 116 13.35 12.36 6.41
C TRP A 116 13.58 12.44 4.90
N VAL A 117 12.93 11.54 4.15
CA VAL A 117 12.89 11.62 2.68
C VAL A 117 11.62 12.36 2.27
N ILE A 118 11.76 13.39 1.43
CA ILE A 118 10.59 14.09 0.87
C ILE A 118 9.97 13.17 -0.19
N GLY A 119 8.71 12.78 0.05
CA GLY A 119 7.91 12.00 -0.90
C GLY A 119 6.87 12.87 -1.60
N ARG A 120 5.68 12.30 -1.83
CA ARG A 120 4.59 12.95 -2.58
C ARG A 120 3.97 14.11 -1.79
N ALA A 121 3.47 15.12 -2.48
CA ALA A 121 2.70 16.24 -1.92
C ALA A 121 3.35 16.95 -0.70
N GLY A 122 4.69 16.95 -0.59
CA GLY A 122 5.41 17.54 0.53
C GLY A 122 5.39 16.72 1.83
N MET A 123 4.84 15.49 1.80
CA MET A 123 4.93 14.54 2.90
C MET A 123 6.36 14.02 3.05
N GLN A 124 6.73 13.70 4.28
CA GLN A 124 8.06 13.22 4.64
C GLN A 124 7.96 11.79 5.14
N TYR A 125 8.87 10.93 4.71
CA TYR A 125 8.83 9.49 4.99
C TYR A 125 10.12 9.03 5.68
N ARG A 126 9.95 8.06 6.58
CA ARG A 126 11.01 7.20 7.11
C ARG A 126 10.61 5.75 6.92
N ASP A 127 11.50 4.98 6.31
CA ASP A 127 11.30 3.55 6.09
C ASP A 127 11.69 2.77 7.36
N LEU A 128 10.68 2.11 7.96
CA LEU A 128 10.80 1.34 9.19
C LEU A 128 11.29 -0.09 8.91
N VAL A 129 11.28 -0.55 7.65
CA VAL A 129 11.76 -1.88 7.20
C VAL A 129 12.36 -1.77 5.79
N PRO A 130 13.62 -1.31 5.64
CA PRO A 130 14.17 -0.88 4.34
C PRO A 130 14.24 -1.94 3.25
N ASP A 131 14.49 -3.20 3.61
CA ASP A 131 14.52 -4.32 2.67
C ASP A 131 13.12 -4.87 2.39
N ARG A 132 12.09 -4.33 3.08
CA ARG A 132 10.68 -4.65 2.94
C ARG A 132 10.36 -6.13 3.19
N LEU A 133 11.22 -6.82 3.94
CA LEU A 133 11.21 -8.28 4.08
C LEU A 133 11.12 -9.00 2.73
N GLY A 134 11.89 -8.54 1.74
CA GLY A 134 11.82 -9.11 0.39
C GLY A 134 10.62 -8.66 -0.44
N GLY A 135 9.97 -7.56 -0.04
CA GLY A 135 8.82 -6.96 -0.71
C GLY A 135 7.45 -7.38 -0.14
N SER A 136 7.42 -8.23 0.89
CA SER A 136 6.16 -8.70 1.48
C SER A 136 5.46 -7.63 2.32
N MET A 137 6.18 -6.64 2.86
CA MET A 137 5.59 -5.53 3.61
C MET A 137 6.33 -4.20 3.43
N ILE A 138 5.60 -3.10 3.55
CA ILE A 138 6.15 -1.77 3.81
C ILE A 138 5.67 -1.30 5.19
N ALA A 139 6.56 -0.65 5.93
CA ALA A 139 6.22 0.05 7.16
C ALA A 139 6.82 1.46 7.09
N SER A 140 5.96 2.47 7.12
CA SER A 140 6.34 3.87 6.93
C SER A 140 5.97 4.70 8.14
N HIS A 141 6.91 5.52 8.62
CA HIS A 141 6.60 6.66 9.46
C HIS A 141 6.49 7.89 8.57
N ILE A 142 5.28 8.43 8.47
CA ILE A 142 4.91 9.53 7.57
C ILE A 142 4.68 10.78 8.40
N ARG A 143 5.27 11.90 8.00
CA ARG A 143 5.05 13.22 8.60
C ARG A 143 4.50 14.21 7.59
N VAL A 144 3.45 14.92 7.98
CA VAL A 144 2.87 16.05 7.23
C VAL A 144 3.15 17.35 8.00
N PRO A 145 4.15 18.15 7.58
CA PRO A 145 4.61 19.29 8.37
C PRO A 145 3.63 20.47 8.34
N VAL A 146 2.90 20.66 7.24
CA VAL A 146 2.02 21.81 7.03
C VAL A 146 0.57 21.44 7.33
N LYS A 147 -0.12 22.28 8.10
CA LYS A 147 -1.55 22.12 8.40
C LYS A 147 -2.42 22.52 7.20
N GLY A 148 -3.62 21.95 7.13
CA GLY A 148 -4.67 22.41 6.23
C GLY A 148 -5.12 21.34 5.24
N PRO A 149 -5.75 21.74 4.12
CA PRO A 149 -6.24 20.82 3.12
C PRO A 149 -5.12 19.98 2.51
N VAL A 150 -5.36 18.69 2.35
CA VAL A 150 -4.44 17.79 1.64
C VAL A 150 -4.92 17.67 0.19
N PRO A 151 -4.05 17.92 -0.81
CA PRO A 151 -4.42 17.85 -2.23
C PRO A 151 -4.50 16.39 -2.69
N ASP A 152 -5.40 15.63 -2.07
CA ASP A 152 -5.63 14.22 -2.34
C ASP A 152 -6.89 14.02 -3.19
N ASN A 153 -6.93 12.94 -3.97
CA ASN A 153 -8.06 12.54 -4.79
C ASN A 153 -8.67 11.25 -4.24
N VAL A 154 -9.90 10.92 -4.63
CA VAL A 154 -10.47 9.61 -4.31
C VAL A 154 -9.59 8.54 -4.95
N HIS A 155 -9.13 7.60 -4.15
CA HIS A 155 -8.26 6.52 -4.62
C HIS A 155 -8.44 5.26 -3.79
N PHE A 156 -7.85 4.17 -4.29
CA PHE A 156 -7.82 2.89 -3.60
C PHE A 156 -6.53 2.13 -3.91
N HIS A 157 -6.21 1.15 -3.07
CA HIS A 157 -5.01 0.33 -3.20
C HIS A 157 -5.37 -1.13 -3.47
N VAL A 158 -4.61 -1.76 -4.37
CA VAL A 158 -4.67 -3.21 -4.61
C VAL A 158 -3.67 -3.88 -3.68
N VAL A 159 -4.11 -4.15 -2.45
CA VAL A 159 -3.31 -4.68 -1.34
C VAL A 159 -3.99 -5.89 -0.71
N GLY A 160 -3.24 -6.72 0.00
CA GLY A 160 -3.77 -7.77 0.87
C GLY A 160 -4.06 -7.26 2.29
N PHE A 161 -3.37 -6.20 2.72
CA PHE A 161 -3.60 -5.55 4.01
C PHE A 161 -3.04 -4.13 3.99
N GLN A 162 -3.76 -3.17 4.56
CA GLN A 162 -3.23 -1.82 4.82
C GLN A 162 -3.89 -1.20 6.04
N MET A 163 -3.10 -0.53 6.87
CA MET A 163 -3.60 0.22 8.00
C MET A 163 -2.83 1.51 8.20
N ILE A 164 -3.49 2.48 8.84
CA ILE A 164 -2.84 3.69 9.34
C ILE A 164 -3.14 3.87 10.82
N TYR A 165 -2.10 4.16 11.60
CA TYR A 165 -2.17 4.54 13.00
C TYR A 165 -1.79 6.01 13.14
N CYS A 166 -2.67 6.84 13.69
CA CYS A 166 -2.35 8.24 13.92
C CYS A 166 -1.44 8.35 15.15
N TYR A 167 -0.17 8.67 14.93
CA TYR A 167 0.85 8.67 15.97
C TYR A 167 0.94 10.01 16.70
N ARG A 168 0.87 11.13 15.97
CA ARG A 168 0.86 12.50 16.51
C ARG A 168 -0.07 13.38 15.68
N GLY A 169 -0.78 14.31 16.33
CA GLY A 169 -1.69 15.23 15.64
C GLY A 169 -3.03 14.59 15.29
N TRP A 170 -3.60 14.98 14.14
CA TRP A 170 -4.85 14.44 13.63
C TRP A 170 -4.96 14.56 12.10
N VAL A 171 -5.77 13.69 11.50
CA VAL A 171 -6.11 13.71 10.07
C VAL A 171 -7.61 13.53 9.86
N ARG A 172 -8.20 14.26 8.93
CA ARG A 172 -9.60 14.10 8.52
C ARG A 172 -9.69 13.27 7.25
N LEU A 173 -10.49 12.21 7.31
CA LEU A 173 -10.60 11.20 6.28
C LEU A 173 -12.06 10.96 5.92
N VAL A 174 -12.28 10.44 4.71
CA VAL A 174 -13.57 9.90 4.28
C VAL A 174 -13.34 8.58 3.56
N TYR A 175 -14.20 7.61 3.83
CA TYR A 175 -14.14 6.24 3.30
C TYR A 175 -15.47 5.86 2.66
N GLU A 176 -15.38 5.07 1.59
CA GLU A 176 -16.52 4.53 0.85
C GLU A 176 -17.53 3.85 1.76
N ASP A 177 -18.77 4.32 1.72
CA ASP A 177 -19.91 3.79 2.47
C ASP A 177 -19.75 3.79 4.01
N GLN A 178 -18.79 4.54 4.57
CA GLN A 178 -18.57 4.63 6.02
C GLN A 178 -19.17 5.88 6.67
N GLY A 179 -20.02 6.61 5.93
CA GLY A 179 -20.68 7.83 6.39
C GLY A 179 -19.87 9.10 6.17
N GLU A 180 -20.16 10.11 6.99
CA GLU A 180 -19.55 11.44 6.88
C GLU A 180 -18.04 11.42 7.22
N PRO A 181 -17.25 12.37 6.68
CA PRO A 181 -15.85 12.47 7.03
C PRO A 181 -15.61 12.62 8.53
N PHE A 182 -14.59 11.95 9.06
CA PHE A 182 -14.27 11.95 10.49
C PHE A 182 -12.80 12.26 10.76
N ILE A 183 -12.50 12.61 12.02
CA ILE A 183 -11.13 12.83 12.50
C ILE A 183 -10.57 11.53 13.06
N LEU A 184 -9.37 11.17 12.61
CA LEU A 184 -8.48 10.20 13.21
C LEU A 184 -7.46 10.97 14.06
N ALA A 185 -7.58 10.88 15.38
CA ALA A 185 -6.71 11.58 16.33
C ALA A 185 -5.56 10.68 16.81
N ALA A 186 -4.54 11.27 17.45
CA ALA A 186 -3.42 10.51 18.01
C ALA A 186 -3.91 9.35 18.91
N GLY A 187 -3.45 8.13 18.62
CA GLY A 187 -3.88 6.90 19.28
C GLY A 187 -4.94 6.11 18.50
N ASP A 188 -5.68 6.77 17.61
CA ASP A 188 -6.68 6.12 16.76
C ASP A 188 -6.02 5.39 15.58
N CYS A 189 -6.75 4.43 15.03
CA CYS A 189 -6.27 3.57 13.96
C CYS A 189 -7.41 3.20 13.01
N VAL A 190 -7.12 3.08 11.72
CA VAL A 190 -8.06 2.50 10.74
C VAL A 190 -7.41 1.40 9.92
N LEU A 191 -8.18 0.35 9.67
CA LEU A 191 -7.95 -0.61 8.61
C LEU A 191 -8.49 -0.03 7.31
N GLN A 192 -7.67 -0.01 6.27
CA GLN A 192 -8.05 0.31 4.91
C GLN A 192 -8.12 -1.00 4.13
N PRO A 193 -9.28 -1.69 4.12
CA PRO A 193 -9.35 -2.99 3.48
C PRO A 193 -9.14 -2.88 1.95
N PRO A 194 -8.82 -4.00 1.27
CA PRO A 194 -8.49 -4.01 -0.15
C PRO A 194 -9.50 -3.25 -1.01
N GLN A 195 -8.99 -2.32 -1.83
CA GLN A 195 -9.78 -1.54 -2.80
C GLN A 195 -10.88 -0.62 -2.23
N ILE A 196 -10.91 -0.34 -0.92
CA ILE A 196 -11.79 0.69 -0.37
C ILE A 196 -11.43 2.06 -0.93
N ARG A 197 -12.42 2.78 -1.48
CA ARG A 197 -12.17 4.17 -1.89
C ARG A 197 -12.07 5.06 -0.67
N HIS A 198 -11.07 5.92 -0.67
CA HIS A 198 -10.87 6.87 0.41
C HIS A 198 -10.16 8.13 -0.05
N ARG A 199 -10.16 9.13 0.81
CA ARG A 199 -9.52 10.42 0.58
C ARG A 199 -9.12 11.09 1.89
N VAL A 200 -7.93 11.67 1.92
CA VAL A 200 -7.49 12.60 2.96
C VAL A 200 -8.00 14.00 2.65
N LEU A 201 -8.74 14.62 3.57
CA LEU A 201 -9.33 15.94 3.35
C LEU A 201 -8.44 17.06 3.92
N GLU A 202 -8.03 16.91 5.16
CA GLU A 202 -7.25 17.91 5.90
C GLU A 202 -6.43 17.26 7.01
N SER A 203 -5.33 17.89 7.40
CA SER A 203 -4.48 17.43 8.51
C SER A 203 -4.07 18.56 9.44
N SER A 204 -3.75 18.20 10.67
CA SER A 204 -3.01 19.08 11.58
C SER A 204 -1.61 19.38 11.05
N GLY A 205 -0.98 20.43 11.60
CA GLY A 205 0.45 20.65 11.40
C GLY A 205 1.26 19.61 12.17
N SER A 206 2.36 19.14 11.60
CA SER A 206 3.19 18.06 12.16
C SER A 206 2.40 16.79 12.50
N LEU A 207 1.40 16.45 11.69
CA LEU A 207 0.77 15.13 11.76
C LEU A 207 1.84 14.06 11.52
N GLU A 208 1.81 13.00 12.33
CA GLU A 208 2.61 11.80 12.11
C GLU A 208 1.73 10.56 12.10
N VAL A 209 1.96 9.68 11.14
CA VAL A 209 1.20 8.45 10.92
C VAL A 209 2.17 7.29 10.76
N ILE A 210 1.84 6.14 11.34
CA ILE A 210 2.47 4.86 11.01
C ILE A 210 1.57 4.14 10.02
N GLU A 211 2.10 3.82 8.86
CA GLU A 211 1.39 3.09 7.81
C GLU A 211 2.06 1.72 7.61
N ILE A 212 1.25 0.66 7.62
CA ILE A 212 1.68 -0.68 7.24
C ILE A 212 0.89 -1.11 6.00
N GLY A 213 1.57 -1.64 5.00
CA GLY A 213 0.97 -2.17 3.78
C GLY A 213 1.60 -3.49 3.34
N CYS A 214 0.79 -4.43 2.87
CA CYS A 214 1.22 -5.72 2.35
C CYS A 214 0.51 -5.99 1.01
N PRO A 215 1.22 -6.18 -0.11
CA PRO A 215 2.68 -6.16 -0.25
C PRO A 215 3.26 -4.74 -0.20
N ALA A 216 4.60 -4.65 -0.14
CA ALA A 216 5.31 -3.39 -0.05
C ALA A 216 5.14 -2.49 -1.30
N GLU A 217 4.98 -3.12 -2.47
CA GLU A 217 4.71 -2.46 -3.74
C GLU A 217 3.33 -2.90 -4.23
N HIS A 218 2.44 -1.94 -4.40
CA HIS A 218 1.07 -2.19 -4.79
C HIS A 218 0.54 -1.07 -5.68
N ILE A 219 -0.46 -1.40 -6.49
CA ILE A 219 -1.09 -0.43 -7.39
C ILE A 219 -1.97 0.50 -6.56
N THR A 220 -1.84 1.80 -6.80
CA THR A 220 -2.76 2.83 -6.32
C THR A 220 -3.49 3.40 -7.53
N THR A 221 -4.81 3.33 -7.52
CA THR A 221 -5.64 3.81 -8.63
C THR A 221 -6.46 5.02 -8.17
N LEU A 222 -6.37 6.11 -8.92
CA LEU A 222 -7.27 7.26 -8.74
C LEU A 222 -8.63 6.92 -9.34
N ASP A 223 -9.69 7.14 -8.57
CA ASP A 223 -11.06 6.99 -9.01
C ASP A 223 -11.60 8.38 -9.35
N HIS A 224 -11.67 8.69 -10.65
CA HIS A 224 -12.13 9.98 -11.14
C HIS A 224 -13.66 10.07 -11.26
N ASP A 225 -14.34 8.94 -11.12
CA ASP A 225 -15.79 8.84 -11.32
C ASP A 225 -16.54 8.83 -9.97
N MET A 226 -15.90 8.40 -8.89
CA MET A 226 -16.49 8.35 -7.54
C MET A 226 -16.27 9.65 -6.74
N ASP A 227 -17.36 10.19 -6.21
CA ASP A 227 -17.35 11.22 -5.17
C ASP A 227 -17.48 10.59 -3.77
N LEU A 228 -16.81 11.19 -2.78
CA LEU A 228 -16.94 10.84 -1.36
C LEU A 228 -17.41 12.06 -0.53
N PRO A 229 -18.32 11.88 0.44
CA PRO A 229 -18.99 10.62 0.80
C PRO A 229 -19.99 10.16 -0.28
N THR A 230 -20.25 8.84 -0.35
CA THR A 230 -21.15 8.24 -1.37
C THR A 230 -22.64 8.49 -1.09
N GLY A 231 -22.99 9.00 0.09
CA GLY A 231 -24.38 9.11 0.58
C GLY A 231 -25.00 7.78 1.04
N ARG A 232 -24.30 6.66 0.86
CA ARG A 232 -24.65 5.35 1.41
C ARG A 232 -23.87 5.10 2.70
N ILE A 233 -24.48 4.36 3.62
CA ILE A 233 -23.84 3.88 4.85
C ILE A 233 -24.00 2.36 4.89
N ASP A 234 -22.89 1.66 4.77
CA ASP A 234 -22.78 0.20 4.83
C ASP A 234 -21.48 -0.19 5.59
N PRO A 235 -21.51 -0.14 6.93
CA PRO A 235 -20.33 -0.41 7.76
C PRO A 235 -19.85 -1.87 7.66
N ASP A 236 -20.71 -2.77 7.19
CA ASP A 236 -20.46 -4.20 7.08
C ASP A 236 -20.05 -4.62 5.65
N LYS A 237 -19.87 -3.66 4.74
CA LYS A 237 -19.46 -3.92 3.37
C LYS A 237 -18.20 -4.78 3.33
N ASP A 238 -18.27 -5.85 2.55
CA ASP A 238 -17.16 -6.76 2.30
C ASP A 238 -16.22 -6.19 1.23
N PHE A 239 -14.93 -6.20 1.54
CA PHE A 239 -13.83 -5.76 0.70
C PHE A 239 -12.81 -6.89 0.62
N HIS A 240 -13.11 -7.92 -0.16
CA HIS A 240 -12.26 -9.11 -0.33
C HIS A 240 -12.02 -9.82 1.01
N ASP A 241 -13.12 -10.24 1.66
CA ASP A 241 -13.13 -10.93 2.96
C ASP A 241 -12.66 -10.07 4.15
N GLN A 242 -12.56 -8.75 3.96
CA GLN A 242 -12.22 -7.78 5.01
C GLN A 242 -13.29 -6.70 5.11
N LYS A 243 -13.42 -6.11 6.30
CA LYS A 243 -14.31 -4.98 6.57
C LYS A 243 -13.52 -3.76 6.98
N PHE A 244 -14.09 -2.57 6.78
CA PHE A 244 -13.51 -1.37 7.36
C PHE A 244 -13.53 -1.45 8.89
N CYS A 245 -12.45 -1.00 9.53
CA CYS A 245 -12.36 -0.94 10.98
C CYS A 245 -11.80 0.42 11.39
N ARG A 246 -12.49 1.08 12.32
CA ARG A 246 -12.02 2.31 12.96
C ARG A 246 -11.91 2.06 14.46
N HIS A 247 -10.68 2.01 14.95
CA HIS A 247 -10.38 2.02 16.37
C HIS A 247 -10.27 3.46 16.87
N GLN A 248 -10.93 3.74 17.99
CA GLN A 248 -10.82 5.01 18.69
C GLN A 248 -10.21 4.76 20.06
N VAL A 249 -9.11 5.46 20.37
CA VAL A 249 -8.37 5.24 21.62
C VAL A 249 -9.21 5.55 22.86
N ALA A 250 -10.19 6.45 22.73
CA ALA A 250 -11.11 6.82 23.81
C ALA A 250 -11.97 5.66 24.30
N ASP A 251 -12.24 4.68 23.41
CA ASP A 251 -13.07 3.51 23.69
C ASP A 251 -12.23 2.25 23.94
N ALA A 252 -10.89 2.39 24.03
CA ALA A 252 -9.98 1.29 24.19
C ALA A 252 -10.11 0.62 25.56
N VAL A 253 -10.16 -0.71 25.55
CA VAL A 253 -10.09 -1.54 26.76
C VAL A 253 -8.71 -2.18 26.83
N TRP A 254 -8.10 -2.12 28.01
CA TRP A 254 -6.84 -2.79 28.29
C TRP A 254 -7.10 -4.16 28.90
N GLU A 255 -6.41 -5.17 28.38
CA GLU A 255 -6.53 -6.56 28.79
C GLU A 255 -5.14 -7.15 29.03
N PRO A 256 -5.00 -8.23 29.83
CA PRO A 256 -3.71 -8.88 30.03
C PRO A 256 -3.05 -9.26 28.70
N TRP A 257 -1.77 -8.94 28.55
CA TRP A 257 -0.99 -9.35 27.39
C TRP A 257 -0.34 -10.72 27.62
N ARG A 258 0.16 -11.33 26.54
CA ARG A 258 0.74 -12.69 26.57
C ARG A 258 2.01 -12.82 27.41
N ILE A 259 2.74 -11.72 27.64
CA ILE A 259 3.86 -11.68 28.58
C ILE A 259 3.37 -11.04 29.88
N ALA A 260 3.56 -11.74 31.00
CA ALA A 260 3.10 -11.28 32.31
C ALA A 260 3.72 -9.92 32.69
N GLY A 261 2.92 -9.05 33.31
CA GLY A 261 3.31 -7.70 33.69
C GLY A 261 3.16 -6.65 32.59
N PHE A 262 2.51 -7.01 31.48
CA PHE A 262 2.04 -6.09 30.44
C PHE A 262 0.53 -6.25 30.23
N GLU A 263 -0.06 -5.20 29.69
CA GLU A 263 -1.41 -5.20 29.17
C GLU A 263 -1.41 -4.69 27.72
N THR A 264 -2.48 -5.00 27.00
CA THR A 264 -2.64 -4.64 25.60
C THR A 264 -4.03 -4.06 25.35
N ARG A 265 -4.13 -3.12 24.41
CA ARG A 265 -5.39 -2.75 23.79
C ARG A 265 -5.44 -3.29 22.36
N ASP A 266 -6.49 -4.03 22.05
CA ASP A 266 -6.77 -4.53 20.72
C ASP A 266 -7.49 -3.46 19.89
N THR A 267 -7.13 -3.33 18.62
CA THR A 267 -7.77 -2.36 17.71
C THR A 267 -9.03 -2.90 17.03
N GLY A 268 -9.26 -4.22 17.07
CA GLY A 268 -10.31 -4.91 16.34
C GLY A 268 -9.93 -5.31 14.91
N ILE A 269 -8.73 -4.95 14.44
CA ILE A 269 -8.26 -5.25 13.07
C ILE A 269 -8.12 -6.76 12.82
N GLY A 270 -7.72 -7.54 13.83
CA GLY A 270 -7.68 -9.01 13.73
C GLY A 270 -9.02 -9.61 13.28
N LYS A 271 -10.10 -9.14 13.89
CA LYS A 271 -11.47 -9.56 13.54
C LYS A 271 -11.92 -9.01 12.20
N ALA A 272 -11.64 -7.73 11.92
CA ALA A 272 -12.08 -7.06 10.70
C ALA A 272 -11.40 -7.60 9.43
N THR A 273 -10.20 -8.16 9.57
CA THR A 273 -9.46 -8.79 8.47
C THR A 273 -9.69 -10.29 8.34
N GLY A 274 -10.55 -10.90 9.14
CA GLY A 274 -10.72 -12.35 9.15
C GLY A 274 -9.46 -13.12 9.56
N GLY A 275 -8.54 -12.49 10.30
CA GLY A 275 -7.31 -13.09 10.78
C GLY A 275 -6.05 -12.83 9.93
N VAL A 276 -6.14 -12.02 8.86
CA VAL A 276 -4.96 -11.68 8.04
C VAL A 276 -3.91 -10.93 8.85
N ALA A 277 -4.33 -9.98 9.70
CA ALA A 277 -3.40 -9.19 10.51
C ALA A 277 -4.02 -8.74 11.83
N SER A 278 -3.20 -8.66 12.89
CA SER A 278 -3.57 -8.07 14.17
C SER A 278 -2.77 -6.78 14.40
N VAL A 279 -3.42 -5.78 14.99
CA VAL A 279 -2.78 -4.53 15.42
C VAL A 279 -3.18 -4.28 16.86
N LYS A 280 -2.19 -4.14 17.74
CA LYS A 280 -2.39 -3.90 19.17
C LYS A 280 -1.44 -2.84 19.68
N VAL A 281 -1.78 -2.21 20.80
CA VAL A 281 -0.81 -1.40 21.56
C VAL A 281 -0.54 -2.10 22.88
N VAL A 282 0.73 -2.18 23.28
CA VAL A 282 1.19 -2.89 24.48
C VAL A 282 1.88 -1.90 25.42
N ARG A 283 1.61 -2.02 26.72
CA ARG A 283 2.29 -1.23 27.76
C ARG A 283 2.52 -2.02 29.05
N PRO A 284 3.47 -1.61 29.89
CA PRO A 284 3.66 -2.22 31.21
C PRO A 284 2.44 -2.06 32.12
N ALA A 285 2.14 -3.12 32.88
CA ALA A 285 1.13 -3.15 33.93
C ALA A 285 1.69 -3.88 35.15
N GLY A 286 2.43 -3.15 35.99
CA GLY A 286 2.99 -3.67 37.23
C GLY A 286 4.38 -4.27 37.08
N ALA A 287 4.66 -5.36 37.82
CA ALA A 287 5.95 -6.02 37.78
C ALA A 287 6.10 -6.82 36.48
N ILE A 288 7.03 -6.37 35.63
CA ILE A 288 7.25 -6.94 34.30
C ILE A 288 8.03 -8.24 34.41
N ALA A 289 7.48 -9.33 33.85
CA ALA A 289 8.26 -10.52 33.55
C ALA A 289 9.08 -10.27 32.28
N THR A 290 10.33 -10.74 32.27
CA THR A 290 11.24 -10.60 31.12
C THR A 290 11.68 -11.97 30.60
N PRO A 291 10.76 -12.87 30.21
CA PRO A 291 11.15 -14.17 29.69
C PRO A 291 11.80 -14.04 28.30
N TRP A 292 12.58 -15.05 27.92
CA TRP A 292 12.87 -15.29 26.52
C TRP A 292 11.61 -15.82 25.83
N THR A 293 11.28 -15.28 24.66
CA THR A 293 10.10 -15.68 23.89
C THR A 293 10.44 -15.86 22.41
N SER A 294 9.74 -16.77 21.74
CA SER A 294 9.69 -16.85 20.28
C SER A 294 8.23 -16.90 19.81
N LEU A 295 8.00 -16.52 18.56
CA LEU A 295 6.68 -16.35 17.93
C LEU A 295 6.69 -17.15 16.62
N ASP A 296 5.56 -17.72 16.18
CA ASP A 296 5.48 -18.47 14.91
C ASP A 296 4.81 -17.67 13.76
N GLY A 297 4.51 -16.39 13.99
CA GLY A 297 3.94 -15.49 12.97
C GLY A 297 4.92 -15.18 11.83
N ASP A 298 4.40 -15.06 10.60
CA ASP A 298 5.20 -14.79 9.40
C ASP A 298 5.86 -13.41 9.44
N ILE A 299 5.12 -12.40 9.92
CA ILE A 299 5.60 -11.04 10.15
C ILE A 299 5.20 -10.62 11.55
N TYR A 300 6.18 -10.15 12.32
CA TYR A 300 5.96 -9.52 13.61
C TYR A 300 6.75 -8.22 13.68
N PHE A 301 6.04 -7.09 13.56
CA PHE A 301 6.60 -5.74 13.52
C PHE A 301 6.19 -4.97 14.78
N CYS A 302 7.14 -4.22 15.33
CA CYS A 302 6.91 -3.32 16.46
C CYS A 302 7.45 -1.92 16.19
N PHE A 303 6.75 -0.91 16.69
CA PHE A 303 7.17 0.48 16.72
C PHE A 303 7.03 1.07 18.12
N VAL A 304 8.05 1.78 18.60
CA VAL A 304 8.04 2.43 19.92
C VAL A 304 7.28 3.75 19.85
N LEU A 305 6.07 3.77 20.37
CA LEU A 305 5.20 4.95 20.41
C LEU A 305 5.61 5.91 21.53
N GLU A 306 6.03 5.39 22.67
CA GLU A 306 6.43 6.17 23.85
C GLU A 306 7.43 5.38 24.69
N GLY A 307 8.22 6.08 25.52
CA GLY A 307 9.16 5.47 26.45
C GLY A 307 10.34 4.76 25.78
N SER A 308 10.81 3.68 26.42
CA SER A 308 11.99 2.92 25.99
C SER A 308 11.99 1.47 26.46
N LEU A 309 12.78 0.63 25.79
CA LEU A 309 13.05 -0.76 26.13
C LEU A 309 14.46 -1.17 25.69
N THR A 310 14.98 -2.27 26.25
CA THR A 310 16.12 -2.99 25.68
C THR A 310 15.60 -4.29 25.04
N LEU A 311 15.83 -4.45 23.74
CA LEU A 311 15.52 -5.67 22.99
C LEU A 311 16.81 -6.47 22.76
N THR A 312 16.79 -7.74 23.17
CA THR A 312 17.92 -8.66 22.96
C THR A 312 17.45 -9.84 22.10
N GLY A 313 18.15 -10.11 21.00
CA GLY A 313 17.97 -11.33 20.20
C GLY A 313 18.93 -12.42 20.64
N HIS A 314 18.56 -13.69 20.51
CA HIS A 314 19.44 -14.78 20.91
C HIS A 314 20.71 -14.81 20.03
N GLY A 315 21.88 -14.65 20.67
CA GLY A 315 23.16 -14.54 19.97
C GLY A 315 23.46 -13.14 19.42
N GLU A 316 22.62 -12.15 19.69
CA GLU A 316 22.78 -10.75 19.29
C GLU A 316 23.08 -9.87 20.51
N GLU A 317 23.82 -8.78 20.29
CA GLU A 317 24.03 -7.77 21.32
C GLU A 317 22.70 -7.06 21.69
N PRO A 318 22.47 -6.73 22.98
CA PRO A 318 21.31 -5.95 23.41
C PRO A 318 21.23 -4.58 22.71
N ARG A 319 20.01 -4.17 22.35
CA ARG A 319 19.76 -2.89 21.67
C ARG A 319 18.73 -2.08 22.45
N ASP A 320 19.17 -0.95 23.00
CA ASP A 320 18.27 0.03 23.58
C ASP A 320 17.48 0.75 22.48
N LEU A 321 16.17 0.80 22.66
CA LEU A 321 15.20 1.39 21.76
C LEU A 321 14.42 2.48 22.49
N LYS A 322 14.10 3.54 21.76
CA LYS A 322 13.34 4.67 22.27
C LYS A 322 12.25 5.06 21.29
N ILE A 323 11.42 6.00 21.69
CA ILE A 323 10.39 6.63 20.86
C ILE A 323 10.83 6.84 19.40
N GLY A 324 10.02 6.34 18.47
CA GLY A 324 10.28 6.41 17.03
C GLY A 324 11.12 5.28 16.46
N ASP A 325 11.73 4.43 17.29
CA ASP A 325 12.46 3.25 16.81
C ASP A 325 11.50 2.10 16.48
N ALA A 326 11.94 1.18 15.61
CA ALA A 326 11.15 0.04 15.16
C ALA A 326 11.97 -1.24 15.12
N PHE A 327 11.31 -2.39 15.13
CA PHE A 327 11.97 -3.68 14.95
C PHE A 327 11.04 -4.73 14.35
N VAL A 328 11.64 -5.76 13.76
CA VAL A 328 10.97 -6.95 13.23
C VAL A 328 11.60 -8.18 13.86
N ILE A 329 10.75 -9.14 14.26
CA ILE A 329 11.17 -10.44 14.79
C ILE A 329 10.72 -11.52 13.80
N PRO A 330 11.63 -12.36 13.28
CA PRO A 330 11.26 -13.46 12.40
C PRO A 330 10.69 -14.63 13.21
N PRO A 331 9.94 -15.54 12.57
CA PRO A 331 9.40 -16.72 13.24
C PRO A 331 10.50 -17.54 13.92
N ASP A 332 10.14 -18.14 15.05
CA ASP A 332 10.97 -18.99 15.91
C ASP A 332 12.23 -18.34 16.51
N PHE A 333 12.50 -17.07 16.19
CA PHE A 333 13.66 -16.36 16.73
C PHE A 333 13.40 -15.89 18.16
N LYS A 334 14.30 -16.30 19.06
CA LYS A 334 14.19 -16.01 20.49
C LYS A 334 14.61 -14.57 20.76
N THR A 335 13.74 -13.82 21.44
CA THR A 335 14.00 -12.46 21.88
C THR A 335 13.59 -12.26 23.33
N GLN A 336 14.18 -11.27 23.98
CA GLN A 336 13.87 -10.87 25.34
C GLN A 336 13.71 -9.35 25.39
N MET A 337 12.68 -8.90 26.09
CA MET A 337 12.42 -7.49 26.35
C MET A 337 12.73 -7.18 27.81
N THR A 338 13.63 -6.23 28.05
CA THR A 338 14.09 -5.81 29.38
C THR A 338 14.12 -4.30 29.50
N ASN A 339 14.37 -3.77 30.70
CA ASN A 339 14.52 -2.33 30.97
C ASN A 339 13.39 -1.46 30.38
N CYS A 340 12.16 -1.98 30.36
CA CYS A 340 11.01 -1.24 29.86
C CYS A 340 10.68 -0.09 30.80
N SER A 341 10.60 1.13 30.26
CA SER A 341 10.17 2.29 31.04
C SER A 341 8.68 2.18 31.39
N GLN A 342 8.25 2.82 32.48
CA GLN A 342 6.86 2.72 32.95
C GLN A 342 5.84 3.31 31.97
N ASP A 343 6.28 4.25 31.13
CA ASP A 343 5.50 4.94 30.10
C ASP A 343 5.64 4.29 28.71
N MET A 344 6.30 3.14 28.59
CA MET A 344 6.50 2.48 27.31
C MET A 344 5.15 2.12 26.66
N GLU A 345 4.94 2.57 25.43
CA GLU A 345 3.88 2.06 24.55
C GLU A 345 4.51 1.52 23.26
N LEU A 346 4.12 0.29 22.88
CA LEU A 346 4.57 -0.38 21.65
C LEU A 346 3.37 -0.62 20.74
N LEU A 347 3.42 -0.13 19.50
CA LEU A 347 2.52 -0.56 18.44
C LEU A 347 3.02 -1.91 17.91
N GLU A 348 2.23 -2.96 18.11
CA GLU A 348 2.48 -4.32 17.63
C GLU A 348 1.60 -4.60 16.41
N VAL A 349 2.21 -5.10 15.33
CA VAL A 349 1.52 -5.56 14.13
C VAL A 349 2.00 -6.97 13.79
N SER A 350 1.07 -7.93 13.69
CA SER A 350 1.39 -9.31 13.32
C SER A 350 0.61 -9.77 12.10
N LEU A 351 1.26 -10.57 11.24
CA LEU A 351 0.62 -11.33 10.17
C LEU A 351 1.10 -12.80 10.29
N PRO A 352 0.21 -13.78 10.46
CA PRO A 352 -1.24 -13.64 10.68
C PRO A 352 -1.62 -12.96 12.01
N ALA A 353 -2.92 -12.69 12.20
CA ALA A 353 -3.45 -12.10 13.43
C ALA A 353 -3.27 -13.00 14.66
N GLU A 354 -3.39 -14.32 14.46
CA GLU A 354 -3.23 -15.34 15.50
C GLU A 354 -1.89 -16.04 15.32
N PHE A 355 -1.11 -16.12 16.38
CA PHE A 355 0.20 -16.77 16.42
C PHE A 355 0.46 -17.34 17.81
N VAL A 356 1.32 -18.34 17.90
CA VAL A 356 1.75 -18.95 19.15
C VAL A 356 2.97 -18.24 19.67
N THR A 357 2.94 -17.90 20.96
CA THR A 357 4.14 -17.44 21.70
C THR A 357 4.66 -18.58 22.56
N THR A 358 5.91 -18.97 22.34
CA THR A 358 6.62 -19.93 23.19
C THR A 358 7.49 -19.16 24.19
N VAL A 359 7.23 -19.36 25.48
CA VAL A 359 8.08 -18.90 26.57
C VAL A 359 9.20 -19.92 26.78
N HIS A 360 10.45 -19.45 26.83
CA HIS A 360 11.62 -20.28 27.05
C HIS A 360 12.15 -20.06 28.47
N ASP A 361 12.53 -21.17 29.11
CA ASP A 361 13.16 -21.20 30.44
C ASP A 361 14.59 -20.66 30.45
#